data_AF-A0A4Y8AQ01-F1
#
_entry.id   AF-A0A4Y8AQ01-F1
#
_cell.length_a   1.000
_cell.length_b   1.000
_cell.length_c   1.000
_cell.angle_alpha   90.00
_cell.angle_beta   90.00
_cell.angle_gamma   90.00
#
_symmetry.space_group_name_H-M   'P 1'
#
loop_
_entity.id
_entity.type
_entity.pdbx_description
1 polymer ?
#
loop_
_entity_poly.entity_id
_entity_poly.type
_entity_poly.pdbx_seq_one_letter_code
_entity_poly.pdbx_strand_id
1 'polypeptide(L)'
;MAVAHTSKIEFTVGLDENKVPEKLHWSAEEGGISNEEAKALMISVWDSKTKDTLRMDLWTKDMPIDEMKQFFHQTLVSMAGTFERATNDEKMTATMRDFCDYFAEKLELKK
;
A
#
# COMPACT_ATOMS: atom_id res chain seq x y z
N MET A 1 7.11 23.77 14.65
CA MET A 1 8.40 23.78 13.92
C MET A 1 8.12 24.16 12.47
N ALA A 2 8.98 24.95 11.84
CA ALA A 2 8.87 25.24 10.41
C ALA A 2 9.30 24.02 9.58
N VAL A 3 8.74 23.87 8.37
CA VAL A 3 9.18 22.83 7.43
C VAL A 3 10.61 23.16 7.01
N ALA A 4 11.55 22.27 7.34
CA ALA A 4 12.98 22.44 7.03
C ALA A 4 13.36 21.81 5.69
N HIS A 5 12.64 20.76 5.27
CA HIS A 5 12.91 20.01 4.06
C HIS A 5 11.60 19.64 3.37
N THR A 6 11.62 19.64 2.04
CA THR A 6 10.52 19.18 1.20
C THR A 6 11.04 18.04 0.34
N SER A 7 10.31 16.94 0.31
CA SER A 7 10.60 15.78 -0.54
C SER A 7 9.38 15.50 -1.40
N LYS A 8 9.62 15.19 -2.67
CA LYS A 8 8.56 14.91 -3.63
C LYS A 8 8.39 13.40 -3.82
N ILE A 9 7.14 12.96 -3.77
CA ILE A 9 6.72 11.62 -4.19
C ILE A 9 5.78 11.81 -5.39
N GLU A 10 6.08 11.14 -6.49
CA GLU A 10 5.30 11.24 -7.73
C GLU A 10 4.81 9.88 -8.17
N PHE A 11 3.55 9.81 -8.60
CA PHE A 11 2.95 8.63 -9.20
C PHE A 11 2.50 8.99 -10.62
N THR A 12 2.98 8.26 -11.62
CA THR A 12 2.58 8.41 -13.02
C THR A 12 1.76 7.20 -13.42
N VAL A 13 0.51 7.45 -13.80
CA VAL A 13 -0.46 6.42 -14.19
C VAL A 13 -0.74 6.52 -15.69
N GLY A 14 -0.32 5.53 -16.45
CA GLY A 14 -0.68 5.36 -17.85
C GLY A 14 -2.03 4.66 -17.95
N LEU A 15 -2.99 5.31 -18.61
CA LEU A 15 -4.35 4.81 -18.79
C LEU A 15 -4.60 4.41 -20.24
N ASP A 16 -5.46 3.42 -20.46
CA ASP A 16 -6.00 3.11 -21.79
C ASP A 16 -7.14 4.07 -22.21
N GLU A 17 -7.73 3.82 -23.39
CA GLU A 17 -8.86 4.61 -23.92
C GLU A 17 -10.11 4.58 -23.03
N ASN A 18 -10.25 3.55 -22.19
CA ASN A 18 -11.35 3.37 -21.24
C ASN A 18 -11.01 3.85 -19.82
N LYS A 19 -9.85 4.50 -19.65
CA LYS A 19 -9.31 4.98 -18.36
C LYS A 19 -8.94 3.84 -17.39
N VAL A 20 -8.59 2.67 -17.90
CA VAL A 20 -8.05 1.55 -17.12
C VAL A 20 -6.53 1.70 -16.98
N PRO A 21 -5.94 1.53 -15.78
CA PRO A 21 -4.50 1.56 -15.59
C PRO A 21 -3.76 0.42 -16.33
N GLU A 22 -2.83 0.81 -17.19
CA GLU A 22 -1.96 -0.11 -17.95
C GLU A 22 -0.51 -0.06 -17.44
N LYS A 23 -0.02 1.11 -17.02
CA LYS A 23 1.35 1.28 -16.50
C LYS A 23 1.35 2.16 -15.27
N LEU A 24 2.12 1.79 -14.25
CA LEU A 24 2.36 2.61 -13.08
C LEU A 24 3.85 2.84 -12.93
N HIS A 25 4.24 4.09 -12.70
CA HIS A 25 5.60 4.44 -12.31
C HIS A 25 5.56 5.32 -11.07
N TRP A 26 6.61 5.24 -10.26
CA TRP A 26 6.73 6.12 -9.10
C TRP A 26 8.17 6.57 -8.85
N SER A 27 8.27 7.74 -8.23
CA SER A 27 9.52 8.35 -7.83
C SER A 27 9.40 8.83 -6.39
N ALA A 28 10.47 8.67 -5.60
CA ALA A 28 10.59 9.21 -4.27
C ALA A 28 12.04 9.71 -4.07
N GLU A 29 12.21 11.03 -4.06
CA GLU A 29 13.53 11.69 -4.08
C GLU A 29 14.41 11.26 -2.90
N GLU A 30 13.87 11.32 -1.68
CA GLU A 30 14.61 10.90 -0.47
C GLU A 30 14.80 9.38 -0.37
N GLY A 31 13.98 8.60 -1.07
CA GLY A 31 14.14 7.14 -1.14
C GLY A 31 15.19 6.69 -2.14
N GLY A 32 15.73 7.61 -2.97
CA GLY A 32 16.62 7.26 -4.08
C GLY A 32 15.90 6.51 -5.21
N ILE A 33 14.58 6.63 -5.30
CA ILE A 33 13.75 5.90 -6.26
C ILE A 33 13.36 6.85 -7.39
N SER A 34 13.70 6.48 -8.63
CA SER A 34 13.49 7.33 -9.80
C SER A 34 12.80 6.55 -10.92
N ASN A 35 11.54 6.91 -11.19
CA ASN A 35 10.73 6.38 -12.27
C ASN A 35 10.70 4.84 -12.33
N GLU A 36 10.59 4.20 -11.16
CA GLU A 36 10.51 2.74 -11.06
C GLU A 36 9.12 2.25 -11.46
N GLU A 37 9.08 1.15 -12.21
CA GLU A 37 7.83 0.51 -12.61
C GLU A 37 7.17 -0.16 -11.41
N ALA A 38 5.85 -0.06 -11.33
CA ALA A 38 5.04 -0.74 -10.33
C ALA A 38 3.88 -1.49 -10.99
N LYS A 39 3.47 -2.59 -10.38
CA LYS A 39 2.27 -3.36 -10.79
C LYS A 39 1.03 -3.02 -9.98
N ALA A 40 1.21 -2.50 -8.75
CA ALA A 40 0.13 -2.05 -7.88
C ALA A 40 0.58 -0.92 -6.95
N LEU A 41 -0.39 -0.14 -6.49
CA LEU A 41 -0.23 0.96 -5.55
C LEU A 41 -1.50 1.07 -4.69
N MET A 42 -1.32 1.23 -3.39
CA MET A 42 -2.41 1.56 -2.46
C MET A 42 -2.00 2.77 -1.62
N ILE A 43 -2.76 3.85 -1.72
CA ILE A 43 -2.53 5.10 -0.98
C ILE A 43 -3.75 5.42 -0.14
N SER A 44 -3.50 5.73 1.13
CA SER A 44 -4.50 6.23 2.08
C SER A 44 -4.05 7.58 2.61
N VAL A 45 -4.91 8.59 2.52
CA VAL A 45 -4.68 9.95 3.01
C VAL A 45 -5.74 10.29 4.03
N TRP A 46 -5.32 10.56 5.26
CA TRP A 46 -6.22 10.98 6.33
C TRP A 46 -6.68 12.43 6.12
N ASP A 47 -7.99 12.63 5.97
CA ASP A 47 -8.59 13.96 5.97
C ASP A 47 -9.13 14.29 7.37
N SER A 48 -8.40 15.13 8.08
CA SER A 48 -8.75 15.55 9.44
C SER A 48 -10.01 16.42 9.51
N LYS A 49 -10.44 17.03 8.39
CA LYS A 49 -11.64 17.88 8.36
C LYS A 49 -12.91 17.03 8.37
N THR A 50 -12.94 16.00 7.54
CA THR A 50 -14.08 15.08 7.42
C THR A 50 -13.96 13.90 8.39
N LYS A 51 -12.78 13.68 8.99
CA LYS A 51 -12.43 12.52 9.80
C LYS A 51 -12.60 11.22 9.01
N ASP A 52 -12.16 11.25 7.76
CA ASP A 52 -12.27 10.15 6.81
C ASP A 52 -10.92 9.84 6.15
N THR A 53 -10.82 8.68 5.52
CA THR A 53 -9.64 8.26 4.75
C THR A 53 -9.96 8.30 3.27
N LEU A 54 -9.33 9.24 2.57
CA LEU A 54 -9.31 9.25 1.10
C LEU A 54 -8.38 8.14 0.63
N ARG A 55 -8.80 7.35 -0.36
CA ARG A 55 -8.03 6.21 -0.84
C ARG A 55 -7.93 6.16 -2.34
N MET A 56 -6.82 5.60 -2.83
CA MET A 56 -6.59 5.28 -4.22
C MET A 56 -5.91 3.92 -4.30
N ASP A 57 -6.61 2.96 -4.90
CA ASP A 57 -6.16 1.58 -5.07
C ASP A 57 -6.03 1.33 -6.59
N LEU A 58 -4.81 1.14 -7.07
CA LEU A 58 -4.52 0.92 -8.48
C LEU A 58 -3.73 -0.37 -8.65
N TRP A 59 -4.04 -1.11 -9.71
CA TRP A 59 -3.22 -2.20 -10.21
C TRP A 59 -3.26 -2.22 -11.72
N THR A 60 -2.16 -2.66 -12.30
CA THR A 60 -2.02 -2.92 -13.73
C THR A 60 -2.84 -4.16 -14.10
N LYS A 61 -3.36 -4.18 -15.32
CA LYS A 61 -4.19 -5.27 -15.82
C LYS A 61 -3.46 -6.61 -15.91
N ASP A 62 -2.14 -6.58 -16.08
CA ASP A 62 -1.30 -7.76 -16.26
C ASP A 62 -0.75 -8.33 -14.95
N MET A 63 -1.06 -7.71 -13.80
CA MET A 63 -0.68 -8.26 -12.50
C MET A 63 -1.40 -9.60 -12.24
N PRO A 64 -0.66 -10.71 -12.01
CA PRO A 64 -1.25 -12.00 -11.70
C PRO A 64 -2.07 -12.00 -10.40
N ILE A 65 -3.12 -12.82 -10.33
CA ILE A 65 -4.03 -12.90 -9.16
C ILE A 65 -3.29 -13.37 -7.91
N ASP A 66 -2.34 -14.28 -8.04
CA ASP A 66 -1.46 -14.75 -6.97
C ASP A 66 -0.57 -13.63 -6.43
N GLU A 67 0.01 -12.81 -7.31
CA GLU A 67 0.75 -11.61 -6.88
C GLU A 67 -0.17 -10.59 -6.19
N MET A 68 -1.42 -10.41 -6.66
CA MET A 68 -2.39 -9.54 -5.98
C MET A 68 -2.68 -10.03 -4.56
N LYS A 69 -2.94 -11.33 -4.38
CA LYS A 69 -3.15 -11.93 -3.05
C LYS A 69 -1.94 -11.72 -2.14
N GLN A 70 -0.74 -11.91 -2.70
CA GLN A 70 0.51 -11.69 -1.96
C GLN A 70 0.68 -10.22 -1.57
N PHE A 71 0.40 -9.28 -2.48
CA PHE A 71 0.43 -7.85 -2.21
C PHE A 71 -0.49 -7.48 -1.04
N PHE A 72 -1.76 -7.90 -1.08
CA PHE A 72 -2.70 -7.66 0.01
C PHE A 72 -2.22 -8.23 1.34
N HIS A 73 -1.74 -9.48 1.35
CA HIS A 73 -1.21 -10.10 2.56
C HIS A 73 -0.05 -9.29 3.15
N GLN A 74 0.94 -8.91 2.33
CA GLN A 74 2.08 -8.13 2.79
C GLN A 74 1.69 -6.74 3.29
N THR A 75 0.71 -6.09 2.65
CA THR A 75 0.19 -4.82 3.14
C THR A 75 -0.52 -4.95 4.48
N LEU A 76 -1.34 -5.98 4.68
CA LEU A 76 -2.03 -6.24 5.95
C LEU A 76 -1.03 -6.46 7.11
N VAL A 77 0.01 -7.27 6.87
CA VAL A 77 1.09 -7.51 7.85
C VAL A 77 1.80 -6.20 8.21
N SER A 78 2.15 -5.40 7.19
CA SER A 78 2.82 -4.11 7.38
C SER A 78 1.93 -3.09 8.11
N MET A 79 0.62 -3.12 7.84
CA MET A 79 -0.38 -2.29 8.50
C MET A 79 -0.52 -2.67 9.97
N ALA A 80 -0.52 -3.96 10.32
CA ALA A 80 -0.52 -4.41 11.71
C ALA A 80 0.69 -3.88 12.49
N GLY A 81 1.90 -4.00 11.91
CA GLY A 81 3.11 -3.45 12.53
C GLY A 81 3.12 -1.92 12.62
N THR A 82 2.53 -1.22 11.65
CA THR A 82 2.39 0.24 11.70
C THR A 82 1.40 0.68 12.76
N PHE A 83 0.28 -0.03 12.88
CA PHE A 83 -0.73 0.21 13.92
C PHE A 83 -0.12 0.05 15.31
N GLU A 84 0.61 -1.04 15.56
CA GLU A 84 1.30 -1.28 16.84
C GLU A 84 2.22 -0.11 17.21
N ARG A 85 3.09 0.33 16.28
CA ARG A 85 3.99 1.47 16.52
C ARG A 85 3.27 2.78 16.78
N ALA A 86 2.10 2.97 16.18
CA ALA A 86 1.34 4.22 16.29
C ALA A 86 0.50 4.29 17.57
N THR A 87 -0.03 3.16 18.04
CA THR A 87 -1.02 3.11 19.14
C THR A 87 -0.52 2.41 20.40
N ASN A 88 0.54 1.60 20.28
CA ASN A 88 1.03 0.70 21.31
C ASN A 88 -0.02 -0.31 21.81
N ASP A 89 -1.05 -0.60 20.99
CA ASP A 89 -2.08 -1.59 21.30
C ASP A 89 -1.65 -3.00 20.83
N GLU A 90 -0.99 -3.70 21.74
CA GLU A 90 -0.47 -5.06 21.50
C GLU A 90 -1.58 -6.09 21.27
N LYS A 91 -2.74 -5.95 21.93
CA LYS A 91 -3.82 -6.93 21.85
C LYS A 91 -4.49 -6.89 20.49
N MET A 92 -4.82 -5.69 20.01
CA MET A 92 -5.40 -5.54 18.69
C MET A 92 -4.38 -5.90 17.61
N THR A 93 -3.11 -5.53 17.79
CA THR A 93 -2.04 -5.94 16.87
C THR A 93 -1.91 -7.46 16.78
N ALA A 94 -1.96 -8.18 17.90
CA ALA A 94 -1.92 -9.65 17.89
C ALA A 94 -3.10 -10.23 17.08
N THR A 95 -4.30 -9.69 17.26
CA THR A 95 -5.49 -10.10 16.50
C THR A 95 -5.31 -9.84 14.99
N MET A 96 -4.73 -8.69 14.61
CA MET A 96 -4.44 -8.39 13.20
C MET A 96 -3.41 -9.37 12.61
N ARG A 97 -2.38 -9.73 13.37
CA ARG A 97 -1.36 -10.70 12.96
C ARG A 97 -1.94 -12.10 12.80
N ASP A 98 -2.77 -12.54 13.75
CA ASP A 98 -3.49 -13.82 13.67
C ASP A 98 -4.36 -13.90 12.40
N PHE A 99 -5.04 -12.81 12.07
CA PHE A 99 -5.80 -12.72 10.82
C PHE A 99 -4.90 -12.80 9.58
N CYS A 100 -3.75 -12.11 9.58
CA CYS A 100 -2.79 -12.21 8.47
C CYS A 100 -2.28 -13.65 8.30
N ASP A 101 -1.99 -14.34 9.41
CA ASP A 101 -1.55 -15.73 9.39
C ASP A 101 -2.62 -16.66 8.83
N TYR A 102 -3.87 -16.49 9.25
CA TYR A 102 -5.03 -17.19 8.70
C TYR A 102 -5.22 -16.89 7.21
N PHE A 103 -5.12 -15.62 6.79
CA PHE A 103 -5.24 -15.20 5.41
C PHE A 103 -4.18 -15.88 4.53
N ALA A 104 -2.93 -15.93 5.00
CA ALA A 104 -1.84 -16.61 4.31
C ALA A 104 -2.06 -18.12 4.18
N GLU A 105 -2.56 -18.77 5.23
CA GLU A 105 -2.88 -20.21 5.21
C GLU A 105 -3.99 -20.52 4.20
N LYS A 106 -5.11 -19.78 4.25
CA LYS A 106 -6.27 -20.04 3.37
C LYS A 106 -6.02 -19.74 1.91
N LEU A 107 -5.04 -18.91 1.61
CA LEU A 107 -4.62 -18.60 0.25
C LEU A 107 -3.36 -19.36 -0.17
N GLU A 108 -2.87 -20.29 0.66
CA GLU A 108 -1.68 -21.11 0.40
C GLU A 108 -0.44 -20.27 0.06
N LEU A 109 -0.30 -19.11 0.71
CA LEU A 109 0.82 -18.17 0.49
C LEU A 109 2.07 -18.53 1.29
N LYS A 110 1.94 -19.41 2.29
CA LYS A 110 3.06 -19.98 3.05
C LYS A 110 3.47 -21.29 2.38
N LYS A 111 4.72 -21.37 1.90
CA LYS A 111 5.33 -22.62 1.43
C LYS A 111 5.73 -23.50 2.60
#